data_AF-A0A9J7G6C4-F1
#
_entry.id   AF-A0A9J7G6C4-F1
#
_cell.length_a   1.000
_cell.length_b   1.000
_cell.length_c   1.000
_cell.angle_alpha   90.00
_cell.angle_beta   90.00
_cell.angle_gamma   90.00
#
_symmetry.space_group_name_H-M   'P 1'
#
loop_
_entity.id
_entity.type
_entity.pdbx_description
1 polymer ?
#
loop_
_entity_poly.entity_id
_entity_poly.type
_entity_poly.pdbx_seq_one_letter_code
_entity_poly.pdbx_strand_id
1 'polypeptide(L)'
;MRYDTLAQMLTLGNIRAGNKMIVMETCSGLVLGAMMERMGGFGSIIQLYPGDGPVRAATACFGFPKSFLSGLHEFPLNKVNSLLDGTFSAEMLSSEPKDSTLVEESNGEHEERQISEQADEDSMAEAPESNPEEQRTMEIIPQDPENKEPKEKGNKRDYIQEKQRRQEEQRKRHLEAAALLRERNADGLIVASRFHPTPLLLSLLDFVAPSRPFVVYCQYKEPLLECYTKLRERGGVINLRLSETWLRNYQVLPDRSHPKLLMSGGGGFLLSGFTVVSDSLRADPSLKSCASTLDSHEPEEPAAKKQKCVGSGS
;
A
#
# COMPACT_ATOMS: atom_id res chain seq x y z
N MET A 1 -4.00 13.35 3.66
CA MET A 1 -4.00 13.61 2.20
C MET A 1 -5.26 14.39 1.86
N ARG A 2 -5.11 15.59 1.30
CA ARG A 2 -6.25 16.41 0.87
C ARG A 2 -6.72 15.99 -0.53
N TYR A 3 -7.96 16.30 -0.88
CA TYR A 3 -8.58 15.84 -2.13
C TYR A 3 -7.95 16.43 -3.40
N ASP A 4 -7.46 17.67 -3.36
CA ASP A 4 -6.68 18.28 -4.44
C ASP A 4 -5.35 17.54 -4.65
N THR A 5 -4.69 17.13 -3.57
CA THR A 5 -3.48 16.30 -3.63
C THR A 5 -3.77 14.93 -4.25
N LEU A 6 -4.87 14.27 -3.87
CA LEU A 6 -5.30 13.01 -4.49
C LEU A 6 -5.59 13.20 -6.00
N ALA A 7 -6.27 14.28 -6.39
CA ALA A 7 -6.53 14.59 -7.79
C ALA A 7 -5.24 14.77 -8.60
N GLN A 8 -4.23 15.43 -8.02
CA GLN A 8 -2.90 15.53 -8.64
C GLN A 8 -2.24 14.15 -8.78
N MET A 9 -2.33 13.28 -7.78
CA MET A 9 -1.76 11.93 -7.87
C MET A 9 -2.35 11.13 -9.03
N LEU A 10 -3.68 11.16 -9.20
CA LEU A 10 -4.35 10.45 -10.29
C LEU A 10 -3.95 10.99 -11.68
N THR A 11 -3.69 12.30 -11.77
CA THR A 11 -3.29 12.97 -13.00
C THR A 11 -1.83 12.71 -13.33
N LEU A 12 -0.93 12.94 -12.38
CA LEU A 12 0.52 12.70 -12.51
C LEU A 12 0.83 11.22 -12.74
N GLY A 13 0.04 10.32 -12.15
CA GLY A 13 0.12 8.88 -12.35
C GLY A 13 -0.50 8.38 -13.67
N ASN A 14 -1.07 9.27 -14.48
CA ASN A 14 -1.75 8.94 -15.74
C ASN A 14 -2.77 7.79 -15.57
N ILE A 15 -3.58 7.83 -14.50
CA ILE A 15 -4.52 6.77 -14.19
C ILE A 15 -5.70 6.80 -15.18
N ARG A 16 -5.85 5.70 -15.91
CA ARG A 16 -6.86 5.51 -16.96
C ARG A 16 -7.16 4.03 -17.19
N ALA A 17 -8.28 3.77 -17.85
CA ALA A 17 -8.69 2.45 -18.30
C ALA A 17 -7.58 1.73 -19.10
N GLY A 18 -7.39 0.44 -18.80
CA GLY A 18 -6.45 -0.44 -19.50
C GLY A 18 -5.04 -0.52 -18.89
N ASN A 19 -4.69 0.37 -17.96
CA ASN A 19 -3.39 0.32 -17.29
C ASN A 19 -3.25 -0.91 -16.38
N LYS A 20 -2.02 -1.43 -16.23
CA LYS A 20 -1.60 -2.32 -15.13
C LYS A 20 -0.95 -1.48 -14.02
N MET A 21 -1.65 -1.22 -12.93
CA MET A 21 -1.18 -0.33 -11.86
C MET A 21 -0.72 -1.08 -10.61
N ILE A 22 0.36 -0.60 -9.98
CA ILE A 22 0.76 -1.03 -8.64
C ILE A 22 0.38 0.08 -7.65
N VAL A 23 -0.24 -0.30 -6.54
CA VAL A 23 -0.58 0.62 -5.46
C VAL A 23 -0.14 0.07 -4.11
N MET A 24 0.56 0.89 -3.33
CA MET A 24 0.84 0.65 -1.91
C MET A 24 0.17 1.77 -1.11
N GLU A 25 -0.91 1.46 -0.42
CA GLU A 25 -1.64 2.44 0.38
C GLU A 25 -1.96 1.98 1.80
N THR A 26 -2.07 2.96 2.71
CA THR A 26 -2.69 2.79 4.03
C THR A 26 -3.69 3.92 4.29
N CYS A 27 -4.46 4.30 3.27
CA CYS A 27 -5.46 5.36 3.30
C CYS A 27 -6.90 4.81 3.35
N SER A 28 -7.09 3.72 4.09
CA SER A 28 -8.38 3.04 4.28
C SER A 28 -9.06 2.52 2.99
N GLY A 29 -8.35 2.40 1.87
CA GLY A 29 -8.94 2.02 0.59
C GLY A 29 -9.32 3.20 -0.31
N LEU A 30 -9.05 4.44 0.12
CA LEU A 30 -9.50 5.64 -0.59
C LEU A 30 -8.72 5.87 -1.90
N VAL A 31 -7.40 5.64 -1.89
CA VAL A 31 -6.58 5.79 -3.11
C VAL A 31 -6.90 4.67 -4.09
N LEU A 32 -7.05 3.44 -3.60
CA LEU A 32 -7.51 2.32 -4.42
C LEU A 32 -8.87 2.62 -5.06
N GLY A 33 -9.84 3.09 -4.27
CA GLY A 33 -11.18 3.42 -4.78
C GLY A 33 -11.14 4.49 -5.87
N ALA A 34 -10.37 5.56 -5.65
CA ALA A 34 -10.18 6.61 -6.65
C ALA A 34 -9.50 6.10 -7.94
N MET A 35 -8.55 5.17 -7.83
CA MET A 35 -7.94 4.53 -9.00
C MET A 35 -8.94 3.63 -9.73
N MET A 36 -9.71 2.81 -9.01
CA MET A 36 -10.74 1.94 -9.57
C MET A 36 -11.82 2.74 -10.31
N GLU A 37 -12.26 3.87 -9.76
CA GLU A 37 -13.21 4.79 -10.41
C GLU A 37 -12.66 5.28 -11.76
N ARG A 38 -11.41 5.73 -11.79
CA ARG A 38 -10.74 6.25 -13.00
C ARG A 38 -10.42 5.18 -14.04
N MET A 39 -10.24 3.94 -13.62
CA MET A 39 -9.97 2.80 -14.51
C MET A 39 -11.25 2.14 -15.05
N GLY A 40 -12.39 2.34 -14.38
CA GLY A 40 -13.70 1.88 -14.86
C GLY A 40 -13.82 0.36 -15.05
N GLY A 41 -13.03 -0.43 -14.32
CA GLY A 41 -13.00 -1.89 -14.44
C GLY A 41 -12.14 -2.43 -15.59
N PHE A 42 -11.41 -1.58 -16.31
CA PHE A 42 -10.51 -1.99 -17.39
C PHE A 42 -9.05 -1.95 -16.95
N GLY A 43 -8.30 -3.01 -17.23
CA GLY A 43 -6.91 -3.17 -16.79
C GLY A 43 -6.82 -3.97 -15.49
N SER A 44 -5.74 -3.78 -14.74
CA SER A 44 -5.54 -4.47 -13.46
C SER A 44 -4.85 -3.60 -12.43
N ILE A 45 -5.16 -3.83 -11.15
CA ILE A 45 -4.55 -3.15 -10.01
C ILE A 45 -3.98 -4.20 -9.09
N ILE A 46 -2.70 -4.06 -8.74
CA ILE A 46 -2.01 -4.91 -7.76
C ILE A 46 -1.82 -4.08 -6.49
N GLN A 47 -2.61 -4.38 -5.47
CA GLN A 47 -2.53 -3.73 -4.16
C GLN A 47 -1.54 -4.46 -3.27
N LEU A 48 -0.45 -3.78 -2.92
CA LEU A 48 0.46 -4.22 -1.89
C LEU A 48 -0.07 -3.79 -0.52
N TYR A 49 -0.03 -4.70 0.43
CA TYR A 49 -0.57 -4.45 1.78
C TYR A 49 0.39 -4.90 2.89
N PRO A 50 0.46 -4.17 4.00
CA PRO A 50 1.14 -4.61 5.22
C PRO A 50 0.21 -5.48 6.08
N GLY A 51 0.79 -6.26 7.01
CA GLY A 51 0.01 -7.07 7.96
C GLY A 51 -0.79 -8.18 7.27
N ASP A 52 -1.96 -8.50 7.81
CA ASP A 52 -2.71 -9.71 7.44
C ASP A 52 -3.61 -9.53 6.22
N GLY A 53 -3.91 -8.28 5.82
CA GLY A 53 -4.77 -8.02 4.68
C GLY A 53 -4.87 -6.55 4.28
N PRO A 54 -5.33 -6.26 3.05
CA PRO A 54 -5.57 -4.90 2.59
C PRO A 54 -6.78 -4.26 3.27
N VAL A 55 -6.64 -3.01 3.69
CA VAL A 55 -7.78 -2.22 4.22
C VAL A 55 -8.55 -1.60 3.06
N ARG A 56 -9.85 -1.90 2.96
CA ARG A 56 -10.75 -1.45 1.86
C ARG A 56 -12.06 -0.81 2.33
N ALA A 57 -12.09 -0.27 3.55
CA ALA A 57 -13.30 0.32 4.15
C ALA A 57 -13.88 1.46 3.29
N ALA A 58 -13.04 2.41 2.87
CA ALA A 58 -13.44 3.51 1.99
C ALA A 58 -13.75 3.01 0.57
N THR A 59 -13.05 1.99 0.07
CA THR A 59 -13.33 1.38 -1.24
C THR A 59 -14.76 0.83 -1.30
N ALA A 60 -15.24 0.21 -0.22
CA ALA A 60 -16.61 -0.30 -0.15
C ALA A 60 -17.67 0.81 -0.28
N CYS A 61 -17.37 2.03 0.18
CA CYS A 61 -18.27 3.18 0.07
C CYS A 61 -18.51 3.66 -1.38
N PHE A 62 -17.67 3.27 -2.34
CA PHE A 62 -17.88 3.61 -3.75
C PHE A 62 -18.99 2.78 -4.42
N GLY A 63 -19.38 1.64 -3.85
CA GLY A 63 -20.43 0.79 -4.42
C GLY A 63 -20.09 0.19 -5.78
N PHE A 64 -18.81 -0.17 -6.01
CA PHE A 64 -18.37 -0.69 -7.30
C PHE A 64 -19.07 -2.02 -7.69
N PRO A 65 -19.37 -2.22 -8.98
CA PRO A 65 -19.84 -3.51 -9.47
C PRO A 65 -18.81 -4.63 -9.26
N LYS A 66 -19.27 -5.87 -9.10
CA LYS A 66 -18.38 -7.05 -8.94
C LYS A 66 -17.41 -7.24 -10.11
N SER A 67 -17.73 -6.75 -11.30
CA SER A 67 -16.83 -6.79 -12.46
C SER A 67 -15.49 -6.10 -12.20
N PHE A 68 -15.47 -5.04 -11.38
CA PHE A 68 -14.25 -4.29 -11.05
C PHE A 68 -13.28 -5.11 -10.19
N LEU A 69 -13.78 -6.13 -9.49
CA LEU A 69 -12.97 -6.98 -8.61
C LEU A 69 -12.17 -8.03 -9.39
N SER A 70 -12.54 -8.31 -10.65
CA SER A 70 -11.86 -9.33 -11.46
C SER A 70 -10.41 -8.98 -11.79
N GLY A 71 -10.11 -7.69 -12.01
CA GLY A 71 -8.76 -7.17 -12.23
C GLY A 71 -8.07 -6.65 -10.96
N LEU A 72 -8.67 -6.87 -9.78
CA LEU A 72 -8.09 -6.45 -8.51
C LEU A 72 -7.32 -7.60 -7.87
N HIS A 73 -6.01 -7.42 -7.75
CA HIS A 73 -5.09 -8.36 -7.15
C HIS A 73 -4.51 -7.79 -5.86
N GLU A 74 -4.11 -8.68 -4.94
CA GLU A 74 -3.49 -8.31 -3.68
C GLU A 74 -2.24 -9.16 -3.43
N PHE A 75 -1.21 -8.55 -2.86
CA PHE A 75 0.03 -9.25 -2.54
C PHE A 75 0.68 -8.69 -1.26
N PRO A 76 1.15 -9.56 -0.34
CA PRO A 76 1.68 -9.11 0.93
C PRO A 76 3.05 -8.43 0.77
N LEU A 77 3.19 -7.23 1.33
CA LEU A 77 4.39 -6.40 1.19
C LEU A 77 5.65 -7.08 1.77
N ASN A 78 5.52 -7.88 2.83
CA ASN A 78 6.63 -8.58 3.46
C ASN A 78 7.28 -9.66 2.58
N LYS A 79 6.63 -10.07 1.49
CA LYS A 79 7.17 -11.05 0.53
C LYS A 79 7.79 -10.42 -0.72
N VAL A 80 7.78 -9.08 -0.82
CA VAL A 80 8.30 -8.37 -2.00
C VAL A 80 9.79 -8.62 -2.23
N ASN A 81 10.61 -8.61 -1.17
CA ASN A 81 12.05 -8.87 -1.32
C ASN A 81 12.32 -10.29 -1.84
N SER A 82 11.64 -11.30 -1.28
CA SER A 82 11.72 -12.68 -1.79
C SER A 82 11.26 -12.80 -3.25
N LEU A 83 10.32 -11.95 -3.67
CA LEU A 83 9.87 -11.92 -5.06
C LEU A 83 10.91 -11.30 -5.99
N LEU A 84 11.61 -10.25 -5.56
CA LEU A 84 12.70 -9.62 -6.30
C LEU A 84 13.91 -10.55 -6.43
N ASP A 85 14.23 -11.30 -5.37
CA ASP A 85 15.34 -12.24 -5.31
C ASP A 85 15.05 -13.58 -6.02
N GLY A 86 13.80 -13.80 -6.46
CA GLY A 86 13.38 -15.05 -7.11
C GLY A 86 13.20 -16.24 -6.17
N THR A 87 13.35 -16.06 -4.85
CA THR A 87 13.22 -17.10 -3.83
C THR A 87 11.77 -17.31 -3.34
N PHE A 88 10.82 -16.51 -3.84
CA PHE A 88 9.42 -16.63 -3.46
C PHE A 88 8.82 -17.99 -3.86
N SER A 89 8.39 -18.75 -2.85
CA SER A 89 7.66 -20.01 -3.02
C SER A 89 6.27 -19.97 -2.40
N ALA A 90 5.36 -20.78 -2.96
CA ALA A 90 3.96 -20.83 -2.58
C ALA A 90 3.74 -21.30 -1.12
N GLU A 91 4.69 -22.06 -0.55
CA GLU A 91 4.62 -22.52 0.85
C GLU A 91 4.92 -21.40 1.85
N MET A 92 5.55 -20.30 1.44
CA MET A 92 5.86 -19.17 2.34
C MET A 92 4.62 -18.32 2.69
N LEU A 93 3.48 -18.59 2.05
CA LEU A 93 2.21 -17.90 2.28
C LEU A 93 1.40 -18.52 3.45
N SER A 94 1.82 -19.67 3.99
CA SER A 94 1.06 -20.43 5.01
C SER A 94 1.61 -20.36 6.44
N SER A 95 2.72 -19.66 6.70
CA SER A 95 3.30 -19.61 8.05
C SER A 95 2.68 -18.47 8.88
N GLU A 96 1.63 -18.78 9.63
CA GLU A 96 1.35 -18.11 10.90
C GLU A 96 2.39 -18.58 11.95
N PRO A 97 2.73 -17.76 12.97
CA PRO A 97 3.50 -18.25 14.10
C PRO A 97 2.70 -19.37 14.80
N LYS A 98 3.36 -20.49 15.07
CA LYS A 98 2.80 -21.54 15.93
C LYS A 98 2.65 -20.96 17.33
N ASP A 99 1.44 -20.58 17.71
CA ASP A 99 1.07 -20.43 19.11
C ASP A 99 0.91 -21.86 19.67
N SER A 100 2.03 -22.46 20.07
CA SER A 100 2.05 -23.74 20.75
C SER A 100 1.87 -23.51 22.24
N THR A 101 0.62 -23.38 22.67
CA THR A 101 0.21 -23.68 24.04
C THR A 101 -0.92 -24.71 23.99
N LEU A 102 -0.57 -25.92 23.55
CA LEU A 102 -1.29 -27.11 24.01
C LEU A 102 -0.75 -27.40 25.40
N VAL A 103 -1.49 -26.93 26.41
CA VAL A 103 -1.33 -27.39 27.79
C VAL A 103 -1.95 -28.78 27.83
N GLU A 104 -1.10 -29.82 27.81
CA GLU A 104 -1.50 -31.15 28.23
C GLU A 104 -1.60 -31.12 29.77
N GLU A 105 -2.82 -31.25 30.28
CA GLU A 105 -3.07 -31.51 31.69
C GLU A 105 -2.56 -32.91 32.05
N SER A 106 -1.56 -32.96 32.93
CA SER A 106 -1.24 -34.15 33.72
C SER A 106 -1.16 -33.73 35.19
N ASN A 107 -2.15 -34.13 35.97
CA ASN A 107 -2.15 -34.06 37.43
C ASN A 107 -1.11 -35.03 38.01
N GLY A 108 -0.40 -34.59 39.06
CA GLY A 108 0.30 -35.52 39.98
C GLY A 108 1.51 -34.95 40.73
N GLU A 109 1.23 -34.33 41.87
CA GLU A 109 1.99 -34.35 43.15
C GLU A 109 3.30 -33.56 43.33
N HIS A 110 3.17 -32.58 44.24
CA HIS A 110 4.12 -31.96 45.19
C HIS A 110 5.56 -32.49 45.27
N GLU A 111 6.53 -31.57 45.27
CA GLU A 111 7.31 -31.26 46.48
C GLU A 111 8.05 -29.91 46.39
N GLU A 112 8.15 -29.27 47.55
CA GLU A 112 8.61 -27.91 47.81
C GLU A 112 10.09 -27.66 47.49
N ARG A 113 10.44 -26.39 47.20
CA ARG A 113 11.55 -25.69 47.86
C ARG A 113 11.53 -24.18 47.62
N GLN A 114 11.43 -23.47 48.74
CA GLN A 114 11.69 -22.04 48.93
C GLN A 114 13.07 -21.63 48.39
N ILE A 115 13.22 -20.37 47.98
CA ILE A 115 14.24 -19.43 48.48
C ILE A 115 13.78 -17.99 48.14
N SER A 116 13.86 -17.16 49.17
CA SER A 116 13.62 -15.72 49.31
C SER A 116 14.73 -14.86 48.71
N GLU A 117 14.43 -13.59 48.39
CA GLU A 117 15.30 -12.39 48.51
C GLU A 117 14.44 -11.16 48.10
N GLN A 118 13.87 -10.39 49.03
CA GLN A 118 14.39 -9.18 49.70
C GLN A 118 14.79 -8.01 48.78
N ALA A 119 14.04 -6.90 48.84
CA ALA A 119 14.48 -5.55 49.24
C ALA A 119 13.48 -4.45 48.77
N ASP A 120 12.81 -3.80 49.73
CA ASP A 120 12.84 -2.36 50.06
C ASP A 120 13.19 -1.35 48.95
N GLU A 121 12.70 -0.11 48.87
CA GLU A 121 11.82 0.75 49.67
C GLU A 121 11.58 2.00 48.78
N ASP A 122 10.42 2.66 48.93
CA ASP A 122 10.33 4.05 49.41
C ASP A 122 9.28 4.95 48.72
N SER A 123 8.65 5.76 49.55
CA SER A 123 7.33 6.40 49.39
C SER A 123 7.40 7.93 49.25
N MET A 124 6.26 8.57 48.90
CA MET A 124 5.75 9.93 49.26
C MET A 124 5.09 10.59 48.03
N ALA A 125 3.99 11.35 48.06
CA ALA A 125 2.89 11.77 48.95
C ALA A 125 1.86 12.46 47.97
N GLU A 126 0.55 12.61 48.16
CA GLU A 126 -0.26 13.24 49.21
C GLU A 126 -1.76 12.83 49.08
N ALA A 127 -2.52 12.94 50.17
CA ALA A 127 -3.99 12.85 50.29
C ALA A 127 -4.53 14.25 50.74
N PRO A 128 -5.80 14.48 51.19
CA PRO A 128 -7.07 13.71 51.23
C PRO A 128 -8.28 14.54 50.65
N GLU A 129 -9.54 14.10 50.56
CA GLU A 129 -10.62 13.88 51.56
C GLU A 129 -11.84 13.30 50.79
N SER A 130 -12.69 12.36 51.24
CA SER A 130 -13.60 12.37 52.39
C SER A 130 -14.34 11.00 52.48
N ASN A 131 -14.72 10.61 53.70
CA ASN A 131 -15.29 9.33 54.19
C ASN A 131 -16.86 9.36 54.21
N PRO A 132 -17.66 8.38 54.75
CA PRO A 132 -17.41 6.98 55.18
C PRO A 132 -18.58 5.95 54.92
N GLU A 133 -18.47 4.74 55.52
CA GLU A 133 -19.51 3.73 55.92
C GLU A 133 -20.08 2.75 54.86
N GLU A 134 -20.40 1.45 55.07
CA GLU A 134 -20.31 0.46 56.18
C GLU A 134 -20.62 -0.97 55.64
N GLN A 135 -19.91 -1.97 56.18
CA GLN A 135 -20.26 -3.36 56.58
C GLN A 135 -21.27 -4.27 55.81
N ARG A 136 -20.74 -5.43 55.37
CA ARG A 136 -21.18 -6.85 55.53
C ARG A 136 -22.69 -7.23 55.49
N THR A 137 -23.04 -8.28 54.73
CA THR A 137 -23.33 -9.67 55.20
C THR A 137 -23.91 -10.55 54.06
N MET A 138 -23.61 -11.85 54.09
CA MET A 138 -23.97 -12.92 53.14
C MET A 138 -25.48 -13.22 53.07
N GLU A 139 -25.97 -13.76 51.93
CA GLU A 139 -27.01 -14.79 51.94
C GLU A 139 -27.02 -15.64 50.65
N ILE A 140 -27.42 -16.91 50.85
CA ILE A 140 -27.18 -18.12 50.05
C ILE A 140 -28.34 -18.35 49.06
N ILE A 141 -28.07 -18.86 47.85
CA ILE A 141 -29.07 -19.44 46.94
C ILE A 141 -28.71 -20.92 46.68
N PRO A 142 -29.66 -21.88 46.68
CA PRO A 142 -29.38 -23.33 46.73
C PRO A 142 -29.16 -23.98 45.34
N GLN A 143 -28.42 -25.10 45.35
CA GLN A 143 -28.29 -26.15 44.31
C GLN A 143 -29.67 -26.76 43.97
N ASP A 144 -30.00 -27.32 42.79
CA ASP A 144 -29.34 -28.19 41.77
C ASP A 144 -30.37 -28.39 40.60
N PRO A 145 -30.24 -29.29 39.59
CA PRO A 145 -29.10 -29.78 38.80
C PRO A 145 -29.38 -29.81 37.25
N GLU A 146 -28.35 -30.17 36.47
CA GLU A 146 -28.41 -30.88 35.17
C GLU A 146 -29.30 -30.38 34.01
N ASN A 147 -28.66 -29.72 33.04
CA ASN A 147 -28.79 -30.08 31.61
C ASN A 147 -27.56 -29.57 30.82
N LYS A 148 -26.52 -30.39 30.75
CA LYS A 148 -25.44 -30.21 29.75
C LYS A 148 -25.97 -30.72 28.41
N GLU A 149 -26.50 -29.84 27.56
CA GLU A 149 -26.61 -30.15 26.14
C GLU A 149 -25.22 -30.08 25.47
N PRO A 150 -24.72 -31.13 24.82
CA PRO A 150 -23.51 -31.07 24.04
C PRO A 150 -23.84 -30.66 22.60
N LYS A 151 -23.91 -29.34 22.31
CA LYS A 151 -24.19 -28.83 20.95
C LYS A 151 -23.23 -27.74 20.49
N GLU A 152 -21.92 -27.99 20.46
CA GLU A 152 -20.96 -27.05 19.82
C GLU A 152 -19.76 -27.71 19.11
N LYS A 153 -19.86 -28.99 18.71
CA LYS A 153 -18.78 -29.65 17.94
C LYS A 153 -18.99 -29.62 16.41
N GLY A 154 -20.21 -29.37 15.93
CA GLY A 154 -20.52 -29.30 14.49
C GLY A 154 -19.91 -28.07 13.80
N ASN A 155 -20.14 -26.88 14.35
CA ASN A 155 -19.74 -25.61 13.73
C ASN A 155 -18.22 -25.40 13.65
N LYS A 156 -17.43 -26.07 14.49
CA LYS A 156 -15.97 -25.94 14.50
C LYS A 156 -15.33 -26.57 13.26
N ARG A 157 -15.84 -27.72 12.79
CA ARG A 157 -15.32 -28.39 11.59
C ARG A 157 -15.63 -27.60 10.33
N ASP A 158 -16.85 -27.10 10.20
CA ASP A 158 -17.28 -26.27 9.07
C ASP A 158 -16.52 -24.95 9.03
N TYR A 159 -16.28 -24.31 10.19
CA TYR A 159 -15.46 -23.11 10.29
C TYR A 159 -14.00 -23.36 9.88
N ILE A 160 -13.40 -24.47 10.32
CA ILE A 160 -12.03 -24.84 9.92
C ILE A 160 -11.95 -25.07 8.41
N GLN A 161 -12.93 -25.76 7.83
CA GLN A 161 -12.98 -26.02 6.38
C GLN A 161 -13.15 -24.72 5.57
N GLU A 162 -14.06 -23.83 5.99
CA GLU A 162 -14.24 -22.52 5.35
C GLU A 162 -13.00 -21.63 5.49
N LYS A 163 -12.32 -21.68 6.64
CA LYS A 163 -11.04 -20.99 6.84
C LYS A 163 -9.96 -21.51 5.86
N GLN A 164 -9.84 -22.83 5.70
CA GLN A 164 -8.91 -23.44 4.75
C GLN A 164 -9.23 -23.04 3.30
N ARG A 165 -10.52 -23.05 2.91
CA ARG A 165 -10.96 -22.61 1.59
C ARG A 165 -10.56 -21.16 1.30
N ARG A 166 -10.80 -20.26 2.26
CA ARG A 166 -10.42 -18.84 2.14
C ARG A 166 -8.91 -18.67 2.02
N GLN A 167 -8.13 -19.41 2.81
CA GLN A 167 -6.67 -19.38 2.76
C GLN A 167 -6.15 -19.88 1.41
N GLU A 168 -6.72 -20.94 0.85
CA GLU A 168 -6.33 -21.44 -0.46
C GLU A 168 -6.69 -20.46 -1.58
N GLU A 169 -7.86 -19.85 -1.53
CA GLU A 169 -8.27 -18.81 -2.48
C GLU A 169 -7.37 -17.58 -2.41
N GLN A 170 -7.02 -17.12 -1.20
CA GLN A 170 -6.06 -16.04 -1.00
C GLN A 170 -4.68 -16.42 -1.53
N ARG A 171 -4.20 -17.63 -1.23
CA ARG A 171 -2.92 -18.15 -1.73
C ARG A 171 -2.89 -18.16 -3.26
N LYS A 172 -3.97 -18.60 -3.89
CA LYS A 172 -4.11 -18.59 -5.36
C LYS A 172 -4.02 -17.16 -5.89
N ARG A 173 -4.77 -16.21 -5.31
CA ARG A 173 -4.72 -14.79 -5.72
C ARG A 173 -3.34 -14.17 -5.54
N HIS A 174 -2.64 -14.49 -4.46
CA HIS A 174 -1.27 -14.02 -4.23
C HIS A 174 -0.30 -14.57 -5.27
N LEU A 175 -0.47 -15.82 -5.69
CA LEU A 175 0.37 -16.43 -6.71
C LEU A 175 0.14 -15.78 -8.08
N GLU A 176 -1.12 -15.48 -8.42
CA GLU A 176 -1.48 -14.72 -9.63
C GLU A 176 -0.88 -13.31 -9.58
N ALA A 177 -1.02 -12.60 -8.45
CA ALA A 177 -0.42 -11.29 -8.26
C ALA A 177 1.11 -11.32 -8.38
N ALA A 178 1.75 -12.35 -7.81
CA ALA A 178 3.19 -12.55 -7.90
C ALA A 178 3.64 -12.78 -9.35
N ALA A 179 2.89 -13.56 -10.13
CA ALA A 179 3.17 -13.76 -11.55
C ALA A 179 3.10 -12.43 -12.32
N LEU A 180 2.07 -11.63 -12.09
CA LEU A 180 1.92 -10.30 -12.71
C LEU A 180 3.03 -9.33 -12.32
N LEU A 181 3.49 -9.36 -11.06
CA LEU A 181 4.62 -8.54 -10.60
C LEU A 181 5.95 -9.00 -11.22
N ARG A 182 6.15 -10.32 -11.39
CA ARG A 182 7.37 -10.88 -12.02
C ARG A 182 7.57 -10.44 -13.47
N GLU A 183 6.51 -10.06 -14.17
CA GLU A 183 6.59 -9.53 -15.54
C GLU A 183 7.31 -8.17 -15.63
N ARG A 184 7.42 -7.41 -14.52
CA ARG A 184 8.09 -6.09 -14.45
C ARG A 184 7.64 -5.08 -15.52
N ASN A 185 6.36 -5.16 -15.90
CA ASN A 185 5.77 -4.36 -16.99
C ASN A 185 4.58 -3.51 -16.51
N ALA A 186 4.55 -3.10 -15.24
CA ALA A 186 3.47 -2.24 -14.74
C ALA A 186 3.52 -0.85 -15.39
N ASP A 187 2.36 -0.28 -15.66
CA ASP A 187 2.17 1.02 -16.31
C ASP A 187 2.27 2.21 -15.34
N GLY A 188 2.39 1.95 -14.03
CA GLY A 188 2.71 2.98 -13.05
C GLY A 188 2.66 2.49 -11.62
N LEU A 189 3.16 3.33 -10.72
CA LEU A 189 3.24 3.08 -9.28
C LEU A 189 2.67 4.24 -8.49
N ILE A 190 1.74 3.95 -7.57
CA ILE A 190 1.21 4.92 -6.61
C ILE A 190 1.54 4.46 -5.19
N VAL A 191 2.18 5.34 -4.41
CA VAL A 191 2.48 5.07 -3.00
C VAL A 191 1.86 6.16 -2.13
N ALA A 192 1.02 5.77 -1.19
CA ALA A 192 0.39 6.67 -0.21
C ALA A 192 0.18 5.94 1.11
N SER A 193 1.22 5.89 1.94
CA SER A 193 1.20 5.14 3.18
C SER A 193 1.71 5.94 4.37
N ARG A 194 1.51 5.39 5.57
CA ARG A 194 2.09 5.88 6.82
C ARG A 194 3.57 5.49 7.00
N PHE A 195 4.11 4.64 6.13
CA PHE A 195 5.49 4.17 6.23
C PHE A 195 6.45 5.13 5.53
N HIS A 196 7.75 4.97 5.81
CA HIS A 196 8.78 5.72 5.13
C HIS A 196 8.78 5.41 3.62
N PRO A 197 8.72 6.42 2.73
CA PRO A 197 8.53 6.20 1.29
C PRO A 197 9.77 5.66 0.58
N THR A 198 10.98 6.02 1.04
CA THR A 198 12.25 5.65 0.37
C THR A 198 12.41 4.14 0.11
N PRO A 199 12.34 3.25 1.13
CA PRO A 199 12.54 1.82 0.89
C PRO A 199 11.45 1.22 -0.01
N LEU A 200 10.19 1.66 0.15
CA LEU A 200 9.10 1.23 -0.71
C LEU A 200 9.39 1.59 -2.17
N LEU A 201 9.79 2.83 -2.42
CA LEU A 201 10.00 3.32 -3.77
C LEU A 201 11.17 2.56 -4.45
N LEU A 202 12.29 2.37 -3.73
CA LEU A 202 13.46 1.68 -4.27
C LEU A 202 13.17 0.22 -4.66
N SER A 203 12.41 -0.50 -3.84
CA SER A 203 12.03 -1.90 -4.13
C SER A 203 10.92 -2.01 -5.18
N LEU A 204 9.91 -1.14 -5.13
CA LEU A 204 8.71 -1.28 -5.96
C LEU A 204 8.89 -0.76 -7.39
N LEU A 205 9.85 0.12 -7.64
CA LEU A 205 10.15 0.58 -8.99
C LEU A 205 10.66 -0.53 -9.91
N ASP A 206 11.24 -1.61 -9.37
CA ASP A 206 11.73 -2.74 -10.16
C ASP A 206 10.62 -3.50 -10.90
N PHE A 207 9.36 -3.33 -10.47
CA PHE A 207 8.19 -3.92 -11.11
C PHE A 207 7.55 -3.02 -12.19
N VAL A 208 8.04 -1.79 -12.34
CA VAL A 208 7.45 -0.78 -13.24
C VAL A 208 8.22 -0.76 -14.56
N ALA A 209 7.48 -0.77 -15.67
CA ALA A 209 8.08 -0.72 -17.00
C ALA A 209 8.77 0.64 -17.24
N PRO A 210 9.73 0.75 -18.17
CA PRO A 210 10.30 2.04 -18.57
C PRO A 210 9.25 2.99 -19.18
N SER A 211 9.49 4.30 -19.11
CA SER A 211 8.60 5.35 -19.61
C SER A 211 7.21 5.35 -18.95
N ARG A 212 7.15 5.00 -17.67
CA ARG A 212 5.92 4.96 -16.88
C ARG A 212 5.99 5.90 -15.68
N PRO A 213 4.88 6.59 -15.34
CA PRO A 213 4.86 7.51 -14.23
C PRO A 213 4.84 6.77 -12.89
N PHE A 214 5.46 7.37 -11.89
CA PHE A 214 5.23 7.01 -10.49
C PHE A 214 4.92 8.26 -9.68
N VAL A 215 4.09 8.09 -8.64
CA VAL A 215 3.73 9.17 -7.73
C VAL A 215 3.74 8.67 -6.30
N VAL A 216 4.43 9.41 -5.44
CA VAL A 216 4.58 9.09 -4.03
C VAL A 216 4.11 10.26 -3.19
N TYR A 217 3.14 9.98 -2.34
CA TYR A 217 2.60 10.89 -1.35
C TYR A 217 3.32 10.70 -0.01
N CYS A 218 3.63 11.82 0.64
CA CYS A 218 4.00 11.84 2.05
C CYS A 218 3.34 13.04 2.74
N GLN A 219 3.00 12.88 4.02
CA GLN A 219 2.50 14.00 4.82
C GLN A 219 3.58 15.06 5.06
N TYR A 220 4.85 14.63 5.13
CA TYR A 220 6.01 15.46 5.44
C TYR A 220 6.92 15.58 4.22
N LYS A 221 7.67 16.69 4.13
CA LYS A 221 8.50 16.99 2.96
C LYS A 221 9.86 16.29 3.03
N GLU A 222 10.40 16.17 4.23
CA GLU A 222 11.74 15.66 4.54
C GLU A 222 11.95 14.23 4.03
N PRO A 223 11.02 13.28 4.22
CA PRO A 223 11.17 11.92 3.67
C PRO A 223 11.22 11.90 2.14
N LEU A 224 10.53 12.85 1.48
CA LEU A 224 10.55 12.94 0.01
C LEU A 224 11.83 13.58 -0.51
N LEU A 225 12.48 14.46 0.27
CA LEU A 225 13.80 14.99 -0.08
C LEU A 225 14.87 13.90 -0.01
N GLU A 226 14.83 13.07 1.02
CA GLU A 226 15.71 11.89 1.10
C GLU A 226 15.46 10.94 -0.08
N CYS A 227 14.20 10.62 -0.35
CA CYS A 227 13.80 9.76 -1.45
C CYS A 227 14.26 10.32 -2.82
N TYR A 228 14.17 11.64 -3.01
CA TYR A 228 14.65 12.32 -4.20
C TYR A 228 16.16 12.10 -4.43
N THR A 229 16.97 12.26 -3.38
CA THR A 229 18.43 12.05 -3.45
C THR A 229 18.74 10.57 -3.71
N LYS A 230 18.08 9.65 -3.02
CA LYS A 230 18.26 8.20 -3.20
C LYS A 230 17.86 7.72 -4.59
N LEU A 231 16.81 8.31 -5.17
CA LEU A 231 16.42 8.06 -6.55
C LEU A 231 17.44 8.55 -7.56
N ARG A 232 18.06 9.71 -7.32
CA ARG A 232 19.15 10.20 -8.15
C ARG A 232 20.39 9.32 -8.07
N GLU A 233 20.70 8.78 -6.89
CA GLU A 233 21.80 7.82 -6.70
C GLU A 233 21.54 6.49 -7.42
N ARG A 234 20.33 5.93 -7.28
CA ARG A 234 19.93 4.67 -7.95
C ARG A 234 19.87 4.81 -9.48
N GLY A 235 19.43 5.97 -9.97
CA GLY A 235 19.13 6.17 -11.38
C GLY A 235 17.85 5.45 -11.84
N GLY A 236 17.66 5.35 -13.16
CA GLY A 236 16.48 4.73 -13.76
C GLY A 236 15.20 5.57 -13.66
N VAL A 237 15.34 6.88 -13.34
CA VAL A 237 14.22 7.84 -13.26
C VAL A 237 14.59 9.19 -13.88
N ILE A 238 13.61 9.90 -14.42
CA ILE A 238 13.75 11.23 -15.00
C ILE A 238 12.58 12.14 -14.60
N ASN A 239 12.74 13.45 -14.80
CA ASN A 239 11.71 14.47 -14.51
C ASN A 239 11.19 14.42 -13.07
N LEU A 240 12.10 14.18 -12.13
CA LEU A 240 11.77 14.18 -10.71
C LEU A 240 11.26 15.55 -10.27
N ARG A 241 10.02 15.58 -9.79
CA ARG A 241 9.32 16.78 -9.33
C ARG A 241 8.79 16.56 -7.92
N LEU A 242 9.28 17.37 -6.99
CA LEU A 242 8.70 17.54 -5.66
C LEU A 242 7.71 18.71 -5.71
N SER A 243 6.46 18.50 -5.31
CA SER A 243 5.40 19.50 -5.41
C SER A 243 4.42 19.45 -4.24
N GLU A 244 3.76 20.58 -4.02
CA GLU A 244 2.68 20.77 -3.05
C GLU A 244 1.54 21.51 -3.75
N THR A 245 0.30 21.32 -3.29
CA THR A 245 -0.86 22.10 -3.74
C THR A 245 -1.48 22.89 -2.58
N TRP A 246 -1.80 24.15 -2.87
CA TRP A 246 -2.56 25.01 -1.98
C TRP A 246 -3.96 25.21 -2.53
N LEU A 247 -4.95 25.12 -1.64
CA LEU A 247 -6.34 25.23 -2.03
C LEU A 247 -7.01 26.36 -1.26
N ARG A 248 -7.70 27.25 -1.96
CA ARG A 248 -8.43 28.36 -1.36
C ARG A 248 -9.88 28.36 -1.84
N ASN A 249 -10.81 28.16 -0.92
CA ASN A 249 -12.24 28.26 -1.22
C ASN A 249 -12.73 29.71 -1.07
N TYR A 250 -13.74 30.07 -1.83
CA TYR A 250 -14.32 31.42 -1.85
C TYR A 250 -15.79 31.39 -1.44
N GLN A 251 -16.19 32.45 -0.74
CA GLN A 251 -17.59 32.84 -0.68
C GLN A 251 -17.89 33.70 -1.89
N VAL A 252 -18.92 33.35 -2.65
CA VAL A 252 -19.38 34.14 -3.79
C VAL A 252 -20.84 34.48 -3.56
N LEU A 253 -21.08 35.68 -3.05
CA LEU A 253 -22.39 36.26 -2.81
C LEU A 253 -22.39 37.70 -3.36
N PRO A 254 -23.55 38.23 -3.79
CA PRO A 254 -23.67 39.63 -4.20
C PRO A 254 -23.06 40.55 -3.11
N ASP A 255 -22.14 41.42 -3.54
CA ASP A 255 -21.38 42.39 -2.72
C ASP A 255 -20.65 41.84 -1.48
N ARG A 256 -20.50 40.51 -1.36
CA ARG A 256 -19.87 39.85 -0.19
C ARG A 256 -18.96 38.70 -0.61
N SER A 257 -18.21 38.91 -1.69
CA SER A 257 -17.29 37.92 -2.26
C SER A 257 -15.89 38.04 -1.67
N HIS A 258 -15.43 37.01 -0.96
CA HIS A 258 -14.10 36.97 -0.34
C HIS A 258 -13.63 35.52 -0.13
N PRO A 259 -12.32 35.28 0.06
CA PRO A 259 -11.83 33.96 0.42
C PRO A 259 -12.36 33.51 1.78
N LYS A 260 -12.64 32.22 1.94
CA LYS A 260 -13.02 31.61 3.23
C LYS A 260 -11.80 31.09 3.96
N LEU A 261 -11.12 30.07 3.43
CA LEU A 261 -9.98 29.42 4.04
C LEU A 261 -8.87 29.22 3.01
N LEU A 262 -7.62 29.38 3.44
CA LEU A 262 -6.44 28.95 2.70
C LEU A 262 -5.92 27.66 3.33
N MET A 263 -5.92 26.58 2.57
CA MET A 263 -5.42 25.27 2.98
C MET A 263 -4.03 25.06 2.39
N SER A 264 -2.98 25.35 3.15
CA SER A 264 -1.57 25.14 2.80
C SER A 264 -0.88 24.24 3.85
N GLY A 265 0.16 23.50 3.45
CA GLY A 265 0.97 22.64 4.34
C GLY A 265 0.30 21.33 4.74
N GLY A 266 -0.94 21.36 5.24
CA GLY A 266 -1.64 20.17 5.75
C GLY A 266 -2.20 19.22 4.67
N GLY A 267 -1.89 19.46 3.39
CA GLY A 267 -2.37 18.65 2.26
C GLY A 267 -1.51 17.41 2.01
N GLY A 268 -0.24 17.51 2.41
CA GLY A 268 0.84 16.60 2.05
C GLY A 268 1.55 17.03 0.78
N PHE A 269 2.65 16.33 0.50
CA PHE A 269 3.57 16.61 -0.59
C PHE A 269 3.61 15.42 -1.56
N LEU A 270 3.93 15.70 -2.81
CA LEU A 270 4.05 14.70 -3.87
C LEU A 270 5.44 14.71 -4.47
N LEU A 271 6.06 13.53 -4.54
CA LEU A 271 7.21 13.26 -5.39
C LEU A 271 6.73 12.47 -6.61
N SER A 272 7.02 12.96 -7.80
CA SER A 272 6.62 12.32 -9.06
C SER A 272 7.77 12.29 -10.05
N GLY A 273 7.72 11.37 -11.00
CA GLY A 273 8.69 11.24 -12.07
C GLY A 273 8.30 10.13 -13.04
N PHE A 274 9.18 9.90 -14.02
CA PHE A 274 9.04 8.81 -14.98
C PHE A 274 10.19 7.83 -14.84
N THR A 275 9.90 6.54 -14.97
CA THR A 275 10.92 5.50 -15.08
C THR A 275 11.62 5.60 -16.44
N VAL A 276 12.91 5.26 -16.47
CA VAL A 276 13.70 5.13 -17.70
C VAL A 276 14.54 3.86 -17.62
N VAL A 277 14.97 3.37 -18.78
CA VAL A 277 15.88 2.23 -18.83
C VAL A 277 17.19 2.61 -18.13
N SER A 278 17.61 1.82 -17.15
CA SER A 278 18.90 2.00 -16.50
C SER A 278 20.05 1.69 -17.46
N ASP A 279 21.15 2.44 -17.37
CA ASP A 279 22.32 2.20 -18.22
C ASP A 279 22.95 0.82 -17.99
N SER A 280 22.79 0.22 -16.81
CA SER A 280 23.20 -1.16 -16.51
C SER A 280 22.49 -2.21 -17.39
N LEU A 281 21.23 -1.97 -17.77
CA LEU A 281 20.47 -2.87 -18.65
C LEU A 281 20.82 -2.70 -20.13
N ARG A 282 21.42 -1.57 -20.52
CA ARG A 282 21.92 -1.36 -21.90
C ARG A 282 23.15 -2.22 -22.20
N ALA A 283 23.88 -2.63 -21.17
CA ALA A 283 25.11 -3.43 -21.29
C ALA A 283 24.86 -4.94 -21.43
N ASP A 284 23.66 -5.44 -21.14
CA ASP A 284 23.35 -6.87 -21.18
C ASP A 284 22.70 -7.27 -22.52
N PRO A 285 23.42 -7.98 -23.42
CA PRO A 285 22.91 -8.31 -24.75
C PRO A 285 21.81 -9.38 -24.75
N SER A 286 21.57 -10.05 -23.61
CA SER A 286 20.59 -11.14 -23.48
C SER A 286 19.11 -10.68 -23.41
N LEU A 287 18.87 -9.40 -23.08
CA LEU A 287 17.53 -8.81 -22.91
C LEU A 287 17.08 -7.95 -24.10
N LYS A 288 17.84 -7.94 -25.21
CA LYS A 288 17.56 -7.11 -26.40
C LYS A 288 16.37 -7.59 -27.25
N SER A 289 15.75 -8.72 -26.94
CA SER A 289 14.72 -9.34 -27.81
C SER A 289 13.39 -8.58 -27.89
N CYS A 290 13.12 -7.63 -26.99
CA CYS A 290 11.87 -6.86 -26.95
C CYS A 290 11.99 -5.43 -27.50
N ALA A 291 13.19 -4.97 -27.88
CA ALA A 291 13.41 -3.61 -28.39
C ALA A 291 13.64 -3.52 -29.91
N SER A 292 13.70 -4.64 -30.63
CA SER A 292 14.14 -4.67 -32.04
C SER A 292 13.08 -4.31 -33.09
N THR A 293 11.84 -3.98 -32.72
CA THR A 293 10.80 -3.61 -33.70
C THR A 293 10.73 -2.12 -34.05
N LEU A 294 11.63 -1.26 -33.55
CA LEU A 294 11.52 0.19 -33.76
C LEU A 294 12.81 0.93 -34.13
N ASP A 295 13.83 0.26 -34.65
CA ASP A 295 15.03 0.97 -35.14
C ASP A 295 15.48 0.47 -36.53
N SER A 296 14.94 1.11 -37.56
CA SER A 296 15.58 1.26 -38.87
C SER A 296 14.95 2.43 -39.62
N HIS A 297 15.26 3.65 -39.16
CA HIS A 297 15.20 4.83 -40.02
C HIS A 297 16.40 5.71 -39.68
N GLU A 298 17.41 5.67 -40.55
CA GLU A 298 18.49 6.66 -40.55
C GLU A 298 17.89 8.07 -40.70
N PRO A 299 18.43 9.09 -40.02
CA PRO A 299 18.01 10.46 -40.25
C PRO A 299 18.63 10.96 -41.56
N GLU A 300 17.82 10.99 -42.62
CA GLU A 300 18.16 11.69 -43.86
C GLU A 300 18.19 13.21 -43.58
N GLU A 301 19.35 13.83 -43.82
CA GLU A 301 19.59 15.26 -43.66
C GLU A 301 18.74 16.06 -44.68
N PRO A 302 17.96 17.09 -44.28
CA PRO A 302 17.12 17.80 -45.23
C PRO A 302 17.95 18.71 -46.15
N ALA A 303 17.90 18.44 -47.45
CA ALA A 303 18.57 19.21 -48.49
C ALA A 303 18.19 20.72 -48.49
N ALA A 304 19.19 21.57 -48.68
CA ALA A 304 19.05 23.03 -48.73
C ALA A 304 18.13 23.49 -49.88
N LYS A 305 17.07 24.25 -49.54
CA LYS A 305 16.20 24.92 -50.52
C LYS A 305 17.00 25.99 -51.28
N LYS A 306 17.20 25.79 -52.58
CA LYS A 306 17.65 26.84 -53.50
C LYS A 306 16.56 27.90 -53.66
N GLN A 307 16.88 29.13 -53.30
CA GLN A 307 16.03 30.30 -53.51
C GLN A 307 16.11 30.72 -54.99
N LYS A 308 14.98 30.69 -55.70
CA LYS A 308 14.88 31.12 -57.10
C LYS A 308 14.66 32.63 -57.12
N CYS A 309 15.69 33.41 -57.42
CA CYS A 309 15.53 34.81 -57.78
C CYS A 309 14.75 34.88 -59.10
N VAL A 310 13.55 35.47 -59.08
CA VAL A 310 12.86 35.90 -60.29
C VAL A 310 13.19 37.37 -60.46
N GLY A 311 14.08 37.66 -61.39
CA GLY A 311 14.19 38.99 -61.96
C GLY A 311 13.03 39.21 -62.93
N SER A 312 12.39 40.37 -62.83
CA SER A 312 11.63 40.96 -63.93
C SER A 312 11.80 42.46 -63.83
N GLY A 313 12.63 43.00 -64.72
CA GLY A 313 12.61 44.41 -65.04
C GLY A 313 11.36 44.75 -65.84
N SER A 314 10.79 45.91 -65.55
CA SER A 314 10.11 46.83 -66.47
C SER A 314 10.23 48.21 -65.83
#